data_AF-A0A2V9LSH1-F1
#
_entry.id   AF-A0A2V9LSH1-F1
#
_cell.length_a   1.000
_cell.length_b   1.000
_cell.length_c   1.000
_cell.angle_alpha   90.00
_cell.angle_beta   90.00
_cell.angle_gamma   90.00
#
_symmetry.space_group_name_H-M   'P 1'
#
loop_
_entity.id
_entity.type
_entity.pdbx_description
1 polymer ?
#
loop_
_entity_poly.entity_id
_entity_poly.type
_entity_poly.pdbx_seq_one_letter_code
_entity_poly.pdbx_strand_id
1 'polypeptide(L)'
;MRRIAILLVTILAAPPLAAPQSEDLNVLTRWIEWADAPARLQLQLSSVAFDLLERRRAEVAQLRTAADWERRRTQVRAALERVLGPFPERTPLRPRVMGTVEGEGFRIERIVFESQPRFYVTGCLFVPVNRQPRAPAILNVIGHTDISFRAPRYQQLILNLVRKGFIVFAVDPAGQGERLQYYDPGTKRSSVGGSTTEHSYFGTQCF
;
A
#
# COMPACT_ATOMS: atom_id res chain seq x y z
N MET A 1 49.83 15.27 55.51
CA MET A 1 49.04 15.03 54.28
C MET A 1 48.89 13.52 54.08
N ARG A 2 47.72 12.94 54.38
CA ARG A 2 47.41 11.53 54.11
C ARG A 2 46.16 11.48 53.24
N ARG A 3 46.29 10.96 52.02
CA ARG A 3 45.17 10.77 51.07
C ARG A 3 44.51 9.42 51.38
N ILE A 4 43.22 9.43 51.70
CA ILE A 4 42.39 8.23 51.80
C ILE A 4 41.79 8.01 50.41
N ALA A 5 42.10 6.87 49.79
CA ALA A 5 41.46 6.43 48.55
C ALA A 5 40.20 5.64 48.91
N ILE A 6 39.03 6.11 48.45
CA ILE A 6 37.76 5.41 48.58
C ILE A 6 37.56 4.58 47.31
N LEU A 7 37.53 3.26 47.47
CA LEU A 7 37.21 2.31 46.39
C LEU A 7 35.69 2.23 46.26
N LEU A 8 35.14 2.77 45.17
CA LEU A 8 33.72 2.63 44.85
C LEU A 8 33.50 1.28 44.15
N VAL A 9 32.80 0.36 44.80
CA VAL A 9 32.32 -0.88 44.18
C VAL A 9 30.94 -0.61 43.58
N THR A 10 30.88 -0.48 42.26
CA THR A 10 29.62 -0.46 41.51
C THR A 10 29.07 -1.88 41.39
N ILE A 11 27.99 -2.16 42.11
CA ILE A 11 27.19 -3.37 41.95
C ILE A 11 26.33 -3.20 40.69
N LEU A 12 26.62 -3.96 39.63
CA LEU A 12 25.71 -4.08 38.48
C LEU A 12 24.46 -4.85 38.94
N ALA A 13 23.32 -4.17 39.01
CA ALA A 13 22.04 -4.82 39.20
C ALA A 13 21.65 -5.56 37.91
N ALA A 14 21.59 -6.90 37.96
CA ALA A 14 21.02 -7.69 36.88
C ALA A 14 19.50 -7.37 36.75
N PRO A 15 18.95 -7.32 35.52
CA PRO A 15 17.51 -7.15 35.35
C PRO A 15 16.77 -8.35 35.96
N PRO A 16 15.56 -8.15 36.51
CA PRO A 16 14.78 -9.25 37.05
C PRO A 16 14.47 -10.25 35.94
N LEU A 17 14.82 -11.52 36.18
CA LEU A 17 14.35 -12.65 35.38
C LEU A 17 12.83 -12.58 35.32
N ALA A 18 12.27 -12.50 34.11
CA ALA A 18 10.84 -12.60 33.92
C ALA A 18 10.34 -13.88 34.60
N ALA A 19 9.35 -13.76 35.48
CA ALA A 19 8.74 -14.92 36.11
C ALA A 19 8.22 -15.87 35.02
N PRO A 20 8.40 -17.20 35.17
CA PRO A 20 7.82 -18.15 34.23
C PRO A 20 6.32 -17.92 34.16
N GLN A 21 5.78 -17.73 32.95
CA GLN A 21 4.33 -17.72 32.75
C GLN A 21 3.78 -19.03 33.31
N SER A 22 2.73 -18.94 34.13
CA SER A 22 2.02 -20.14 34.58
C SER A 22 1.49 -20.87 33.35
N GLU A 23 1.97 -22.10 33.11
CA GLU A 23 1.41 -22.97 32.08
C GLU A 23 -0.02 -23.34 32.48
N ASP A 24 -1.00 -22.72 31.83
CA ASP A 24 -2.38 -23.18 31.88
C ASP A 24 -2.55 -24.32 30.86
N LEU A 25 -2.44 -25.56 31.37
CA LEU A 25 -2.62 -26.79 30.59
C LEU A 25 -4.10 -27.16 30.39
N ASN A 26 -5.04 -26.29 30.76
CA ASN A 26 -6.46 -26.56 30.62
C ASN A 26 -6.92 -26.41 29.16
N VAL A 27 -6.75 -27.49 28.40
CA VAL A 27 -7.21 -27.58 27.01
C VAL A 27 -8.72 -27.78 26.88
N LEU A 28 -9.45 -27.85 28.00
CA LEU A 28 -10.89 -28.13 28.01
C LEU A 28 -11.75 -26.87 28.17
N THR A 29 -11.20 -25.72 28.53
CA THR A 29 -11.98 -24.47 28.66
C THR A 29 -12.19 -23.74 27.34
N ARG A 30 -11.33 -23.95 26.33
CA ARG A 30 -11.42 -23.32 25.00
C ARG A 30 -11.49 -24.33 23.86
N TRP A 31 -11.87 -25.58 24.14
CA TRP A 31 -11.94 -26.66 23.14
C TRP A 31 -12.77 -26.31 21.90
N ILE A 32 -13.85 -25.53 22.06
CA ILE A 32 -14.67 -25.03 20.94
C ILE A 32 -13.86 -24.08 20.05
N GLU A 33 -13.01 -23.24 20.63
CA GLU A 33 -12.12 -22.37 19.85
C GLU A 33 -11.02 -23.17 19.14
N TRP A 34 -10.72 -24.38 19.62
CA TRP A 34 -9.72 -25.30 19.06
C TRP A 34 -10.33 -26.40 18.18
N ALA A 35 -11.66 -26.44 18.03
CA ALA A 35 -12.35 -27.49 17.29
C ALA A 35 -12.19 -27.37 15.76
N ASP A 36 -11.83 -26.19 15.27
CA ASP A 36 -11.54 -25.92 13.86
C ASP A 36 -10.03 -25.68 13.65
N ALA A 37 -9.27 -26.76 13.74
CA ALA A 37 -7.81 -26.73 13.56
C ALA A 37 -7.38 -26.08 12.23
N PRO A 38 -8.05 -26.30 11.07
CA PRO A 38 -7.74 -25.60 9.83
C PRO A 38 -7.86 -24.07 9.92
N ALA A 39 -8.87 -23.55 10.60
CA ALA A 39 -9.08 -22.11 10.74
C ALA A 39 -8.19 -21.46 11.82
N ARG A 40 -7.46 -22.25 12.64
CA ARG A 40 -6.84 -21.76 13.87
C ARG A 40 -5.80 -20.65 13.63
N LEU A 41 -4.97 -20.79 12.60
CA LEU A 41 -3.99 -19.76 12.24
C LEU A 41 -4.69 -18.44 11.89
N GLN A 42 -5.73 -18.51 11.06
CA GLN A 42 -6.50 -17.33 10.66
C GLN A 42 -7.19 -16.68 11.85
N LEU A 43 -7.80 -17.46 12.74
CA LEU A 43 -8.47 -16.95 13.95
C LEU A 43 -7.46 -16.28 14.89
N GLN A 44 -6.29 -16.88 15.08
CA GLN A 44 -5.24 -16.30 15.92
C GLN A 44 -4.71 -14.99 15.32
N LEU A 45 -4.40 -14.95 14.03
CA LEU A 45 -3.96 -13.73 13.34
C LEU A 45 -5.05 -12.64 13.38
N SER A 46 -6.32 -13.01 13.22
CA SER A 46 -7.44 -12.08 13.33
C SER A 46 -7.56 -11.51 14.74
N SER A 47 -7.42 -12.33 15.78
CA SER A 47 -7.42 -11.88 17.17
C SER A 47 -6.31 -10.85 17.43
N VAL A 48 -5.07 -11.16 17.00
CA VAL A 48 -3.94 -10.22 17.09
C VAL A 48 -4.24 -8.92 16.32
N ALA A 49 -4.81 -9.00 15.13
CA ALA A 49 -5.17 -7.83 14.34
C ALA A 49 -6.24 -6.97 15.04
N PHE A 50 -7.28 -7.59 15.61
CA PHE A 50 -8.32 -6.87 16.34
C PHE A 50 -7.78 -6.20 17.60
N ASP A 51 -6.92 -6.88 18.36
CA ASP A 51 -6.25 -6.29 19.53
C ASP A 51 -5.44 -5.04 19.14
N LEU A 52 -4.70 -5.11 18.03
CA LEU A 52 -3.93 -3.96 17.52
C LEU A 52 -4.85 -2.82 17.05
N LEU A 53 -5.98 -3.14 16.41
CA LEU A 53 -6.96 -2.15 15.98
C LEU A 53 -7.63 -1.45 17.17
N GLU A 54 -7.96 -2.17 18.23
CA GLU A 54 -8.54 -1.59 19.44
C GLU A 54 -7.54 -0.72 20.22
N ARG A 55 -6.27 -1.16 20.32
CA ARG A 55 -5.19 -0.30 20.85
C ARG A 55 -5.06 1.01 20.06
N ARG A 56 -5.00 0.91 18.73
CA ARG A 56 -4.97 2.09 17.85
C ARG A 56 -6.19 2.98 18.06
N ARG A 57 -7.39 2.41 18.21
CA ARG A 57 -8.62 3.17 18.46
C ARG A 57 -8.53 3.94 19.78
N ALA A 58 -8.11 3.28 20.86
CA ALA A 58 -7.95 3.88 22.18
C ALA A 58 -6.92 5.03 22.15
N GLU A 59 -5.77 4.84 21.51
CA GLU A 59 -4.75 5.88 21.34
C GLU A 59 -5.29 7.10 20.59
N VAL A 60 -5.97 6.89 19.47
CA VAL A 60 -6.53 7.98 18.65
C VAL A 60 -7.62 8.74 19.41
N ALA A 61 -8.41 8.05 20.25
CA ALA A 61 -9.47 8.67 21.04
C ALA A 61 -8.96 9.69 22.08
N GLN A 62 -7.68 9.61 22.47
CA GLN A 62 -7.05 10.54 23.41
C GLN A 62 -6.47 11.80 22.76
N LEU A 63 -6.41 11.89 21.43
CA LEU A 63 -5.85 13.05 20.73
C LEU A 63 -6.85 14.21 20.78
N ARG A 64 -6.46 15.36 21.35
CA ARG A 64 -7.34 16.53 21.55
C ARG A 64 -6.83 17.78 20.85
N THR A 65 -5.53 17.90 20.66
CA THR A 65 -4.89 19.12 20.16
C THR A 65 -4.18 18.88 18.83
N ALA A 66 -3.93 19.96 18.09
CA ALA A 66 -3.11 19.89 16.87
C ALA A 66 -1.73 19.27 17.13
N ALA A 67 -1.13 19.57 18.29
CA ALA A 67 0.17 19.00 18.67
C ALA A 67 0.11 17.48 18.87
N ASP A 68 -1.00 16.94 19.39
CA ASP A 68 -1.18 15.48 19.54
C ASP A 68 -1.23 14.79 18.17
N TRP A 69 -1.99 15.37 17.23
CA TRP A 69 -2.09 14.87 15.86
C TRP A 69 -0.75 14.95 15.11
N GLU A 70 0.02 16.02 15.33
CA GLU A 70 1.35 16.17 14.75
C GLU A 70 2.32 15.09 15.25
N ARG A 71 2.33 14.82 16.56
CA ARG A 71 3.12 13.71 17.12
C ARG A 71 2.68 12.36 16.54
N ARG A 72 1.38 12.11 16.45
CA ARG A 72 0.83 10.88 15.86
C ARG A 72 1.24 10.74 14.40
N ARG A 73 1.19 11.81 13.60
CA ARG A 73 1.60 11.80 12.19
C ARG A 73 3.05 11.34 12.03
N THR A 74 3.95 11.85 12.86
CA THR A 74 5.36 11.43 12.88
C THR A 74 5.49 9.94 13.20
N GLN A 75 4.76 9.43 14.19
CA GLN A 75 4.77 8.01 14.54
C GLN A 75 4.22 7.12 13.41
N VAL A 76 3.09 7.49 12.79
CA VAL A 76 2.51 6.76 11.65
C VAL A 76 3.52 6.71 10.50
N ARG A 77 4.14 7.84 10.17
CA ARG A 77 5.13 7.94 9.10
C ARG A 77 6.33 7.03 9.34
N ALA A 78 6.91 7.06 10.54
CA ALA A 78 8.03 6.20 10.90
C ALA A 78 7.66 4.70 10.86
N ALA A 79 6.43 4.34 11.25
CA ALA A 79 5.94 2.98 11.14
C ALA A 79 5.79 2.54 9.67
N LEU A 80 5.21 3.40 8.82
CA LEU A 80 5.11 3.15 7.38
C LEU A 80 6.48 2.98 6.73
N GLU A 81 7.44 3.86 7.02
CA GLU A 81 8.81 3.78 6.51
C GLU A 81 9.50 2.48 6.92
N ARG A 82 9.30 2.02 8.16
CA ARG A 82 9.85 0.75 8.64
C ARG A 82 9.25 -0.46 7.93
N VAL A 83 7.94 -0.46 7.68
CA VAL A 83 7.23 -1.58 7.06
C VAL A 83 7.48 -1.65 5.55
N LEU A 84 7.47 -0.50 4.88
CA LEU A 84 7.70 -0.42 3.43
C LEU A 84 9.17 -0.60 3.06
N GLY A 85 10.09 -0.27 3.98
CA GLY A 85 11.51 -0.19 3.68
C GLY A 85 11.87 1.06 2.87
N PRO A 86 13.16 1.21 2.49
CA PRO A 86 13.60 2.32 1.67
C PRO A 86 12.98 2.25 0.27
N PHE A 87 12.55 3.39 -0.25
CA PHE A 87 12.20 3.48 -1.67
C PHE A 87 13.45 3.28 -2.53
N PRO A 88 13.31 2.68 -3.74
CA PRO A 88 14.42 2.57 -4.67
C PRO A 88 14.92 3.95 -5.10
N GLU A 89 16.14 4.00 -5.62
CA GLU A 89 16.73 5.22 -6.16
C GLU A 89 15.83 5.83 -7.24
N ARG A 90 15.71 7.16 -7.25
CA ARG A 90 14.94 7.87 -8.27
C ARG A 90 15.65 7.78 -9.61
N THR A 91 14.97 7.23 -10.61
CA THR A 91 15.48 7.17 -11.99
C THR A 91 14.71 8.11 -12.92
N PRO A 92 15.31 8.59 -14.02
CA PRO A 92 14.60 9.38 -15.02
C PRO A 92 13.40 8.62 -15.61
N LEU A 93 12.23 9.26 -15.66
CA LEU A 93 10.99 8.60 -16.11
C LEU A 93 10.94 8.31 -17.62
N ARG A 94 11.68 9.06 -18.44
CA ARG A 94 11.69 8.93 -19.92
C ARG A 94 10.29 8.78 -20.54
N PRO A 95 9.34 9.68 -20.23
CA PRO A 95 7.97 9.55 -20.73
C PRO A 95 7.90 9.77 -22.24
N ARG A 96 7.06 8.99 -22.91
CA ARG A 96 6.79 9.07 -24.34
C ARG A 96 5.30 9.09 -24.59
N VAL A 97 4.86 10.03 -25.43
CA VAL A 97 3.51 10.03 -26.00
C VAL A 97 3.52 9.08 -27.20
N MET A 98 2.78 7.99 -27.10
CA MET A 98 2.69 6.97 -28.16
C MET A 98 1.62 7.29 -29.20
N GLY A 99 0.81 8.30 -28.94
CA GLY A 99 -0.16 8.87 -29.85
C GLY A 99 -1.32 9.51 -29.12
N THR A 100 -2.15 10.23 -29.87
CA THR A 100 -3.26 11.00 -29.34
C THR A 100 -4.57 10.55 -29.99
N VAL A 101 -5.64 10.51 -29.21
CA VAL A 101 -7.00 10.28 -29.69
C VAL A 101 -7.83 11.51 -29.32
N GLU A 102 -8.51 12.09 -30.31
CA GLU A 102 -9.43 13.19 -30.08
C GLU A 102 -10.78 12.66 -29.58
N GLY A 103 -11.31 13.31 -28.55
CA GLY A 103 -12.65 13.08 -28.01
C GLY A 103 -13.46 14.37 -28.02
N GLU A 104 -14.73 14.28 -27.65
CA GLU A 104 -15.60 15.46 -27.59
C GLU A 104 -15.21 16.38 -26.42
N GLY A 105 -14.50 17.47 -26.73
CA GLY A 105 -14.07 18.48 -25.73
C GLY A 105 -12.81 18.12 -24.94
N PHE A 106 -12.15 17.02 -25.27
CA PHE A 106 -10.90 16.57 -24.65
C PHE A 106 -10.08 15.75 -25.63
N ARG A 107 -8.81 15.54 -25.32
CA ARG A 107 -7.95 14.57 -26.02
C ARG A 107 -7.37 13.56 -25.04
N ILE A 108 -7.03 12.39 -25.54
CA ILE A 108 -6.37 11.33 -24.78
C ILE A 108 -4.97 11.15 -25.34
N GLU A 109 -3.95 11.40 -24.52
CA GLU A 109 -2.55 11.12 -24.86
C GLU A 109 -2.17 9.77 -24.24
N ARG A 110 -1.77 8.80 -25.07
CA ARG A 110 -1.29 7.49 -24.59
C ARG A 110 0.16 7.64 -24.16
N ILE A 111 0.45 7.38 -22.89
CA ILE A 111 1.75 7.60 -22.27
C ILE A 111 2.39 6.25 -21.91
N VAL A 112 3.67 6.13 -22.22
CA VAL A 112 4.54 5.07 -21.68
C VAL A 112 5.74 5.73 -21.01
N PHE A 113 6.11 5.29 -19.81
CA PHE A 113 7.28 5.79 -19.08
C PHE A 113 7.94 4.68 -18.27
N GLU A 114 9.19 4.85 -17.87
CA GLU A 114 9.94 3.93 -17.00
C GLU A 114 9.77 4.35 -15.53
N SER A 115 9.18 3.52 -14.67
CA SER A 115 9.15 3.81 -13.22
C SER A 115 10.40 3.31 -12.51
N GLN A 116 11.10 2.34 -13.10
CA GLN A 116 12.45 1.87 -12.77
C GLN A 116 13.15 1.51 -14.09
N PRO A 117 14.48 1.34 -14.13
CA PRO A 117 15.20 1.01 -15.35
C PRO A 117 14.61 -0.22 -16.04
N ARG A 118 14.13 -0.04 -17.27
CA ARG A 118 13.47 -1.09 -18.08
C ARG A 118 12.15 -1.63 -17.53
N PHE A 119 11.55 -0.97 -16.55
CA PHE A 119 10.24 -1.33 -16.01
C PHE A 119 9.20 -0.28 -16.41
N TYR A 120 8.42 -0.63 -17.44
CA TYR A 120 7.51 0.31 -18.09
C TYR A 120 6.14 0.36 -17.42
N VAL A 121 5.60 1.56 -17.35
CA VAL A 121 4.23 1.88 -16.94
C VAL A 121 3.52 2.50 -18.12
N THR A 122 2.36 1.95 -18.44
CA THR A 122 1.43 2.44 -19.45
C THR A 122 0.29 3.21 -18.77
N GLY A 123 -0.24 4.21 -19.47
CA GLY A 123 -1.38 4.98 -19.01
C GLY A 123 -1.90 5.94 -20.07
N CYS A 124 -3.00 6.60 -19.77
CA CYS A 124 -3.60 7.62 -20.61
C CYS A 124 -3.77 8.92 -19.83
N LEU A 125 -3.32 10.02 -20.43
CA LEU A 125 -3.58 11.37 -19.96
C LEU A 125 -4.79 11.93 -20.71
N PHE A 126 -5.87 12.17 -19.99
CA PHE A 126 -7.08 12.79 -20.50
C PHE A 126 -7.01 14.29 -20.24
N VAL A 127 -6.96 15.07 -21.31
CA VAL A 127 -6.67 16.50 -21.27
C VAL A 127 -7.85 17.28 -21.86
N PRO A 128 -8.54 18.13 -21.07
CA PRO A 128 -9.59 18.98 -21.60
C PRO A 128 -9.02 20.00 -22.61
N VAL A 129 -9.74 20.20 -23.72
CA VAL A 129 -9.35 21.16 -24.77
C VAL A 129 -9.44 22.59 -24.23
N ASN A 130 -10.59 22.93 -23.63
CA ASN A 130 -10.83 24.24 -23.03
C ASN A 130 -10.46 24.21 -21.55
N ARG A 131 -9.20 24.50 -21.23
CA ARG A 131 -8.69 24.52 -19.85
C ARG A 131 -7.84 25.75 -19.58
N GLN A 132 -7.71 26.10 -18.30
CA GLN A 132 -6.73 27.08 -17.87
C GLN A 132 -5.30 26.55 -18.13
N PRO A 133 -4.31 27.43 -18.40
CA PRO A 133 -2.93 27.00 -18.65
C PRO A 133 -2.35 26.11 -17.54
N ARG A 134 -2.72 26.36 -16.28
CA ARG A 134 -2.40 25.54 -15.11
C ARG A 134 -3.66 24.87 -14.56
N ALA A 135 -4.13 23.85 -15.26
CA ALA A 135 -5.28 23.08 -14.82
C ALA A 135 -4.90 22.09 -13.70
N PRO A 136 -5.79 21.82 -12.74
CA PRO A 136 -5.57 20.78 -11.73
C PRO A 136 -5.48 19.40 -12.39
N ALA A 137 -4.62 18.53 -11.83
CA ALA A 137 -4.40 17.18 -12.33
C ALA A 137 -4.73 16.13 -11.27
N ILE A 138 -5.33 15.02 -11.69
CA ILE A 138 -5.70 13.88 -10.85
C ILE A 138 -4.96 12.64 -11.35
N LEU A 139 -4.19 12.00 -10.47
CA LEU A 139 -3.68 10.65 -10.70
C LEU A 139 -4.78 9.65 -10.32
N ASN A 140 -5.30 8.92 -11.29
CA ASN A 140 -6.33 7.93 -11.10
C ASN A 140 -5.72 6.52 -11.05
N VAL A 141 -5.67 5.95 -9.84
CA VAL A 141 -5.20 4.58 -9.59
C VAL A 141 -6.38 3.62 -9.64
N ILE A 142 -6.26 2.55 -10.43
CA ILE A 142 -7.38 1.69 -10.80
C ILE A 142 -7.43 0.48 -9.86
N GLY A 143 -8.62 0.19 -9.34
CA GLY A 143 -8.90 -1.01 -8.56
C GLY A 143 -9.40 -2.16 -9.44
N HIS A 144 -8.88 -3.35 -9.18
CA HIS A 144 -9.36 -4.71 -9.51
C HIS A 144 -10.23 -4.90 -10.78
N THR A 145 -9.85 -4.32 -11.91
CA THR A 145 -10.46 -4.62 -13.21
C THR A 145 -9.39 -5.10 -14.18
N ASP A 146 -9.69 -6.18 -14.92
CA ASP A 146 -8.71 -6.76 -15.85
C ASP A 146 -8.33 -5.79 -16.98
N ILE A 147 -9.27 -4.96 -17.42
CA ILE A 147 -9.06 -3.94 -18.46
C ILE A 147 -8.70 -2.55 -17.90
N SER A 148 -8.37 -2.47 -16.62
CA SER A 148 -7.94 -1.23 -15.97
C SER A 148 -8.97 -0.10 -16.17
N PHE A 149 -8.51 1.14 -16.40
CA PHE A 149 -9.33 2.34 -16.55
C PHE A 149 -10.27 2.31 -17.74
N ARG A 150 -10.15 1.35 -18.65
CA ARG A 150 -11.04 1.17 -19.81
C ARG A 150 -12.41 0.60 -19.40
N ALA A 151 -12.55 0.11 -18.16
CA ALA A 151 -13.85 -0.32 -17.66
C ALA A 151 -14.84 0.85 -17.54
N PRO A 152 -16.14 0.64 -17.83
CA PRO A 152 -17.12 1.74 -17.96
C PRO A 152 -17.20 2.68 -16.76
N ARG A 153 -17.13 2.15 -15.54
CA ARG A 153 -17.19 2.96 -14.31
C ARG A 153 -16.02 3.93 -14.19
N TYR A 154 -14.81 3.52 -14.57
CA TYR A 154 -13.64 4.39 -14.57
C TYR A 154 -13.71 5.41 -15.70
N GLN A 155 -14.14 5.01 -16.90
CA GLN A 155 -14.37 5.95 -18.00
C GLN A 155 -15.36 7.05 -17.60
N GLN A 156 -16.48 6.69 -16.97
CA GLN A 156 -17.46 7.68 -16.51
C GLN A 156 -16.85 8.66 -15.49
N LEU A 157 -16.10 8.18 -14.51
CA LEU A 157 -15.40 9.03 -13.54
C LEU A 157 -14.42 9.99 -14.24
N ILE A 158 -13.55 9.44 -15.09
CA ILE A 158 -12.52 10.20 -15.81
C ILE A 158 -13.17 11.29 -16.66
N LEU A 159 -14.15 10.94 -17.50
CA LEU A 159 -14.79 11.88 -18.41
C LEU A 159 -15.57 12.98 -17.66
N ASN A 160 -16.20 12.65 -16.52
CA ASN A 160 -16.86 13.64 -15.69
C ASN A 160 -15.88 14.66 -15.09
N LEU A 161 -14.70 14.21 -14.67
CA LEU A 161 -13.64 15.09 -14.16
C LEU A 161 -13.04 15.95 -15.28
N VAL A 162 -12.78 15.34 -16.45
CA VAL A 162 -12.26 16.06 -17.62
C VAL A 162 -13.21 17.15 -18.09
N ARG A 163 -14.52 16.88 -18.13
CA ARG A 163 -15.55 17.90 -18.43
C ARG A 163 -15.61 19.03 -17.41
N LYS A 164 -15.14 18.81 -16.18
CA LYS A 164 -14.98 19.84 -15.14
C LYS A 164 -13.65 20.59 -15.23
N GLY A 165 -12.82 20.32 -16.24
CA GLY A 165 -11.55 21.00 -16.48
C GLY A 165 -10.34 20.36 -15.80
N PHE A 166 -10.48 19.17 -15.20
CA PHE A 166 -9.35 18.45 -14.63
C PHE A 166 -8.58 17.69 -15.71
N ILE A 167 -7.26 17.70 -15.63
CA ILE A 167 -6.43 16.72 -16.32
C ILE A 167 -6.49 15.43 -15.51
N VAL A 168 -6.72 14.28 -16.15
CA VAL A 168 -6.75 12.99 -15.44
C VAL A 168 -5.71 12.07 -16.04
N PHE A 169 -4.75 11.62 -15.23
CA PHE A 169 -3.78 10.60 -15.62
C PHE A 169 -4.20 9.26 -15.04
N ALA A 170 -4.69 8.36 -15.88
CA ALA A 170 -5.04 7.00 -15.49
C ALA A 170 -3.92 6.04 -15.90
N VAL A 171 -3.41 5.26 -14.94
CA VAL A 171 -2.31 4.30 -15.17
C VAL A 171 -2.84 2.89 -15.08
N ASP A 172 -2.25 1.98 -15.86
CA ASP A 172 -2.48 0.55 -15.65
C ASP A 172 -1.72 0.10 -14.40
N PRO A 173 -2.36 -0.52 -13.39
CA PRO A 173 -1.66 -1.22 -12.32
C PRO A 173 -0.94 -2.46 -12.85
N ALA A 174 0.08 -2.94 -12.13
CA ALA A 174 0.73 -4.21 -12.47
C ALA A 174 -0.29 -5.35 -12.36
N GLY A 175 -0.44 -6.18 -13.39
CA GLY A 175 -1.46 -7.22 -13.46
C GLY A 175 -2.82 -6.75 -14.01
N GLN A 176 -2.88 -5.58 -14.64
CA GLN A 176 -4.09 -5.05 -15.30
C GLN A 176 -3.76 -4.38 -16.63
N GLY A 177 -4.73 -4.33 -17.54
CA GLY A 177 -4.62 -3.61 -18.81
C GLY A 177 -3.42 -4.07 -19.64
N GLU A 178 -2.59 -3.13 -20.08
CA GLU A 178 -1.38 -3.42 -20.85
C GLU A 178 -0.22 -3.92 -19.99
N ARG A 179 -0.41 -4.04 -18.67
CA ARG A 179 0.61 -4.45 -17.70
C ARG A 179 0.32 -5.79 -17.05
N LEU A 180 -0.40 -6.68 -17.73
CA LEU A 180 -0.40 -8.10 -17.38
C LEU A 180 1.05 -8.61 -17.36
N GLN A 181 1.48 -9.16 -16.23
CA GLN A 181 2.82 -9.72 -16.00
C GLN A 181 2.88 -11.19 -16.44
N TYR A 182 1.75 -11.89 -16.40
CA TYR A 182 1.64 -13.31 -16.79
C TYR A 182 0.76 -13.47 -18.04
N TYR A 183 0.99 -12.63 -19.06
CA TYR A 183 0.20 -12.62 -20.28
C TYR A 183 0.36 -13.91 -21.10
N ASP A 184 -0.76 -14.56 -21.43
CA ASP A 184 -0.84 -15.66 -22.37
C ASP A 184 -1.31 -15.14 -23.75
N PRO A 185 -0.47 -15.22 -24.80
CA PRO A 185 -0.83 -14.78 -26.15
C PRO A 185 -2.00 -15.53 -26.79
N GLY A 186 -2.22 -16.80 -26.42
CA GLY A 186 -3.28 -17.64 -26.99
C GLY A 186 -4.66 -17.21 -26.49
N THR A 187 -4.78 -16.92 -25.20
CA THR A 187 -6.04 -16.50 -24.57
C THR A 187 -6.19 -14.98 -24.47
N LYS A 188 -5.10 -14.22 -24.70
CA LYS A 188 -5.02 -12.76 -24.51
C LYS A 188 -5.41 -12.32 -23.10
N ARG A 189 -5.12 -13.17 -22.11
CA ARG A 189 -5.46 -12.98 -20.69
C ARG A 189 -4.26 -13.37 -19.84
N SER A 190 -4.37 -13.15 -18.54
CA SER A 190 -3.38 -13.67 -17.59
C SER A 190 -3.53 -15.18 -17.42
N SER A 191 -2.40 -15.89 -17.39
CA SER A 191 -2.37 -17.33 -17.14
C SER A 191 -2.58 -17.71 -15.67
N VAL A 192 -2.52 -16.73 -14.76
CA VAL A 192 -2.65 -16.95 -13.30
C VAL A 192 -4.01 -16.53 -12.74
N GLY A 193 -4.89 -15.93 -13.54
CA GLY A 193 -6.28 -15.60 -13.15
C GLY A 193 -6.68 -14.15 -13.42
N GLY A 194 -7.65 -13.64 -12.68
CA GLY A 194 -8.06 -12.22 -12.77
C GLY A 194 -7.08 -11.27 -12.10
N SER A 195 -7.30 -9.97 -12.25
CA SER A 195 -6.44 -8.91 -11.69
C SER A 195 -6.02 -9.14 -10.23
N THR A 196 -6.97 -9.40 -9.31
CA THR A 196 -6.67 -9.69 -7.90
C THR A 196 -5.81 -10.92 -7.70
N THR A 197 -6.07 -11.99 -8.46
CA THR A 197 -5.33 -13.24 -8.36
C THR A 197 -3.89 -13.04 -8.80
N GLU A 198 -3.65 -12.29 -9.86
CA GLU A 198 -2.32 -11.98 -10.35
C GLU A 198 -1.52 -11.14 -9.36
N HIS A 199 -2.13 -10.10 -8.77
CA HIS A 199 -1.50 -9.29 -7.72
C HIS A 199 -1.02 -10.18 -6.56
N SER A 200 -1.90 -11.08 -6.10
CA SER A 200 -1.60 -12.02 -5.02
C SER A 200 -0.55 -13.05 -5.40
N TYR A 201 -0.59 -13.57 -6.63
CA TYR A 201 0.37 -14.56 -7.12
C TYR A 201 1.79 -14.00 -7.13
N PHE A 202 1.97 -12.78 -7.63
CA PHE A 202 3.27 -12.09 -7.55
C PHE A 202 3.63 -11.76 -6.10
N GLY A 203 2.72 -11.15 -5.33
CA GLY A 203 2.99 -10.68 -3.98
C GLY A 203 3.36 -11.80 -2.99
N THR A 204 2.75 -12.98 -3.13
CA THR A 204 3.04 -14.14 -2.26
C THR A 204 4.47 -14.63 -2.42
N GLN A 205 5.13 -14.37 -3.55
CA GLN A 205 6.53 -14.77 -3.78
C GLN A 205 7.55 -13.82 -3.12
N CYS A 206 7.10 -12.67 -2.62
CA CYS A 206 7.96 -11.66 -2.01
C CYS A 206 8.07 -11.78 -0.49
N PHE A 207 7.41 -12.77 0.12
CA PHE A 207 7.42 -13.05 1.56
C PHE A 207 7.78 -14.53 1.80
#